data_AF-A0A5P2DRK9-F1
#
_entry.id   AF-A0A5P2DRK9-F1
#
_cell.length_a   1.000
_cell.length_b   1.000
_cell.length_c   1.000
_cell.angle_alpha   90.00
_cell.angle_beta   90.00
_cell.angle_gamma   90.00
#
_symmetry.space_group_name_H-M   'P 1'
#
loop_
_entity.id
_entity.type
_entity.pdbx_description
1 polymer ?
#
loop_
_entity_poly.entity_id
_entity_poly.type
_entity_poly.pdbx_seq_one_letter_code
_entity_poly.pdbx_strand_id
1 'polypeptide(L)' 'MVDGGPGVAGFEEAALERVRVARARLQAAQEADDAFEVAQAAEELEDALRVAHDHGMATDAGDGR' A
#
# COMPACT_ATOMS: atom_id res chain seq x y z
N MET A 1 5.24 25.34 -17.22
CA MET A 1 4.81 24.55 -16.05
C MET A 1 3.78 23.57 -16.58
N VAL A 2 4.11 22.28 -16.58
CA VAL A 2 3.14 21.25 -16.98
C VAL A 2 2.21 21.05 -15.80
N ASP A 3 0.99 21.57 -15.92
CA ASP A 3 -0.13 21.22 -15.05
C ASP A 3 -0.49 19.75 -15.29
N GLY A 4 0.07 18.86 -14.46
CA GLY A 4 -0.49 17.52 -14.27
C GLY A 4 -1.76 17.66 -13.44
N GLY A 5 -2.92 17.40 -14.05
CA GLY A 5 -4.22 17.61 -13.40
C GLY A 5 -4.40 16.83 -12.08
N PRO A 6 -5.30 17.29 -11.19
CA PRO A 6 -5.44 16.83 -9.80
C PRO A 6 -5.86 15.36 -9.60
N GLY A 7 -6.20 14.64 -10.67
CA GLY A 7 -6.72 13.27 -10.58
C GLY A 7 -5.66 12.19 -10.34
N VAL A 8 -4.45 12.38 -10.87
CA VAL A 8 -3.41 11.32 -10.83
C VAL A 8 -2.55 11.45 -9.57
N ALA A 9 -2.07 12.66 -9.25
CA ALA A 9 -1.27 12.89 -8.03
C ALA A 9 -2.06 12.57 -6.74
N GLY A 10 -3.35 12.93 -6.68
CA GLY A 10 -4.19 12.61 -5.51
C GLY A 10 -4.48 11.11 -5.37
N PHE A 11 -4.59 10.38 -6.49
CA PHE A 11 -4.72 8.92 -6.46
C PHE A 11 -3.42 8.25 -6.00
N GLU A 12 -2.27 8.72 -6.50
CA GLU A 12 -0.94 8.24 -6.09
C GLU A 12 -0.72 8.40 -4.59
N GLU A 13 -1.00 9.59 -4.04
CA GLU A 13 -0.91 9.84 -2.60
C GLU A 13 -1.85 8.92 -1.80
N ALA A 14 -3.09 8.73 -2.26
CA ALA A 14 -4.05 7.85 -1.60
C ALA A 14 -3.66 6.36 -1.69
N ALA A 15 -3.02 5.94 -2.78
CA ALA A 15 -2.50 4.58 -2.93
C ALA A 15 -1.31 4.33 -1.99
N LEU A 16 -0.35 5.25 -1.95
CA LEU A 16 0.79 5.17 -1.03
C LEU A 16 0.36 5.20 0.43
N GLU A 17 -0.64 6.01 0.78
CA GLU A 17 -1.17 6.06 2.13
C GLU A 17 -1.85 4.74 2.52
N ARG A 18 -2.60 4.11 1.60
CA ARG A 18 -3.16 2.78 1.84
C ARG A 18 -2.08 1.74 2.13
N VAL A 19 -0.97 1.76 1.38
CA VAL A 19 0.17 0.87 1.65
C VAL A 19 0.74 1.10 3.05
N ARG A 20 0.91 2.36 3.47
CA ARG A 20 1.40 2.69 4.82
C ARG A 20 0.46 2.19 5.92
N VAL A 21 -0.84 2.43 5.77
CA VAL A 21 -1.86 2.00 6.73
C VAL A 21 -1.91 0.48 6.83
N ALA A 22 -1.92 -0.25 5.70
CA ALA A 22 -1.95 -1.70 5.71
C ALA A 22 -0.71 -2.31 6.36
N ARG A 23 0.49 -1.74 6.12
CA ARG A 23 1.73 -2.13 6.82
C ARG A 23 1.63 -1.95 8.34
N ALA A 24 1.11 -0.80 8.78
CA ALA A 24 0.94 -0.52 10.21
C ALA A 24 -0.06 -1.47 10.87
N ARG A 25 -1.17 -1.79 10.18
CA ARG A 25 -2.18 -2.75 10.66
C ARG A 25 -1.61 -4.16 10.76
N LEU A 26 -0.84 -4.59 9.75
CA LEU A 26 -0.19 -5.90 9.77
C LEU A 26 0.79 -6.02 10.94
N GLN A 27 1.60 -5.00 11.18
CA GLN A 27 2.51 -4.97 12.32
C GLN A 27 1.73 -5.06 13.65
N ALA A 28 0.69 -4.24 13.83
CA ALA A 28 -0.12 -4.26 15.05
C ALA A 28 -0.81 -5.62 15.28
N ALA A 29 -1.30 -6.26 14.22
CA ALA A 29 -1.92 -7.58 14.31
C ALA A 29 -0.91 -8.67 14.68
N GLN A 30 0.31 -8.61 14.15
CA GLN A 30 1.41 -9.50 14.53
C GLN A 30 1.82 -9.32 16.00
N GLU A 31 1.93 -8.07 16.48
CA GLU A 31 2.23 -7.77 17.88
C GLU A 31 1.13 -8.25 18.84
N ALA A 32 -0.11 -8.33 18.37
CA ALA A 32 -1.26 -8.81 19.13
C ALA A 32 -1.48 -10.34 19.05
N ASP A 33 -0.68 -11.07 18.27
CA ASP A 33 -0.90 -12.50 17.95
C ASP A 33 -2.33 -12.79 17.41
N ASP A 34 -2.93 -11.81 16.71
CA ASP A 34 -4.26 -11.96 16.10
C ASP A 34 -4.14 -12.52 14.68
N ALA A 35 -4.21 -13.85 14.57
CA ALA A 35 -4.05 -14.54 13.29
C ALA A 35 -5.11 -14.15 12.24
N PHE A 36 -6.31 -13.74 12.66
CA PHE A 36 -7.35 -13.30 11.73
C PHE A 36 -7.03 -11.91 11.17
N GLU A 37 -6.69 -10.96 12.05
CA GLU A 37 -6.32 -9.61 11.63
C GLU A 37 -5.01 -9.60 10.83
N VAL A 38 -4.07 -10.51 11.11
CA VAL A 38 -2.86 -10.70 10.30
C VAL A 38 -3.23 -11.09 8.87
N ALA A 39 -4.13 -12.06 8.69
CA ALA A 39 -4.55 -12.49 7.36
C ALA A 39 -5.25 -11.36 6.58
N GLN A 40 -6.16 -10.65 7.25
CA GLN A 40 -6.88 -9.51 6.67
C GLN A 40 -5.92 -8.38 6.27
N ALA A 41 -5.01 -7.96 7.16
CA ALA A 41 -4.07 -6.87 6.89
C ALA A 41 -3.05 -7.25 5.81
N ALA A 42 -2.67 -8.52 5.69
CA ALA A 42 -1.80 -9.00 4.63
C ALA A 42 -2.48 -8.94 3.26
N GLU A 43 -3.75 -9.35 3.15
CA GLU A 43 -4.53 -9.24 1.90
C GLU A 43 -4.72 -7.77 1.49
N GLU A 44 -5.05 -6.89 2.45
CA GLU A 44 -5.16 -5.45 2.20
C GLU A 44 -3.83 -4.84 1.73
N LEU A 45 -2.70 -5.29 2.28
CA LEU A 45 -1.38 -4.82 1.87
C LEU A 45 -1.04 -5.30 0.46
N GLU A 46 -1.31 -6.56 0.12
CA GLU A 46 -1.10 -7.10 -1.22
C GLU A 46 -1.92 -6.33 -2.27
N ASP A 47 -3.20 -6.07 -1.99
CA ASP A 47 -4.06 -5.29 -2.87
C ASP A 47 -3.53 -3.86 -3.08
N ALA A 48 -3.13 -3.18 -2.00
CA ALA A 48 -2.59 -1.83 -2.07
C ALA A 48 -1.27 -1.78 -2.86
N LEU A 49 -0.39 -2.77 -2.69
CA LEU A 49 0.86 -2.88 -3.45
C LEU A 49 0.59 -3.16 -4.93
N ARG A 50 -0.36 -4.05 -5.25
CA ARG A 50 -0.77 -4.34 -6.63
C ARG A 50 -1.29 -3.09 -7.32
N VAL A 51 -2.19 -2.34 -6.66
CA VAL A 51 -2.71 -1.07 -7.19
C VAL A 51 -1.59 -0.06 -7.42
N ALA A 52 -0.65 0.07 -6.49
CA ALA A 52 0.47 0.98 -6.63
C ALA A 52 1.40 0.57 -7.79
N HIS A 53 1.72 -0.72 -7.90
CA HIS A 53 2.54 -1.27 -8.98
C HIS A 53 1.89 -1.10 -10.37
N ASP A 54 0.59 -1.37 -10.49
CA ASP A 54 -0.16 -1.23 -11.76
C ASP A 54 -0.14 0.21 -12.30
N HIS A 55 0.11 1.19 -11.43
CA HIS A 55 0.24 2.61 -11.78
C HIS A 55 1.70 3.09 -11.82
N GLY A 56 2.67 2.19 -11.73
CA GLY A 56 4.11 2.50 -11.82
C GLY A 56 4.67 3.20 -10.58
N MET A 57 3.99 3.12 -9.43
CA MET A 57 4.45 3.74 -8.20
C MET A 57 5.54 2.87 -7.55
N ALA A 58 6.66 3.50 -7.17
CA ALA A 58 7.69 2.84 -6.39
C ALA A 58 7.19 2.63 -4.95
N THR A 59 6.73 1.42 -4.65
CA THR A 59 6.54 0.96 -3.28
C THR A 59 7.80 0.18 -2.90
N ASP A 60 8.37 0.44 -1.73
CA ASP A 60 9.58 -0.23 -1.22
C ASP A 60 9.26 -1.71 -0.91
N ALA A 61 9.01 -2.48 -1.95
CA ALA A 61 8.61 -3.87 -1.97
C ALA A 61 9.36 -4.52 -3.14
N GLY A 62 10.69 -4.54 -3.04
CA GLY A 62 11.58 -5.39 -3.83
C GLY A 62 11.53 -5.18 -5.34
N ASP A 63 12.39 -4.28 -5.85
CA ASP A 63 12.96 -4.46 -7.19
C ASP A 63 13.92 -5.66 -7.11
N GLY A 64 13.39 -6.85 -7.36
CA GLY A 64 14.11 -8.11 -7.44
C GLY A 64 14.10 -8.64 -8.87
N ARG A 65 14.96 -8.07 -9.72
CA ARG A 65 15.43 -8.73 -10.95
C ARG A 65 16.64 -9.60 -10.64
#